data_AF-A0A3D0QHU8-F1
#
_entry.id   AF-A0A3D0QHU8-F1
#
_cell.length_a   1.000
_cell.length_b   1.000
_cell.length_c   1.000
_cell.angle_alpha   90.00
_cell.angle_beta   90.00
_cell.angle_gamma   90.00
#
_symmetry.space_group_name_H-M   'P 1'
#
loop_
_entity.id
_entity.type
_entity.pdbx_description
1 polymer ?
#
loop_
_entity_poly.entity_id
_entity_poly.type
_entity_poly.pdbx_seq_one_letter_code
_entity_poly.pdbx_strand_id
1 'polypeptide(L)'
;GYQQTVGEVLQVFFIRALAEGNRSDVLHRVYNRENRGSYGYMVNQGFTSLPESWDARPGTGNSMNHFMLGHLMEWHYAYLAGIRQQPGSVGWKKVLIAPTPGSLERTLAVFRSPSGRIVVSWKQAKSMFTMKVVIPNGVEATAILPNGEQRELKPGVNTLRSSMK
;
A
#
# COMPACT_ATOMS: atom_id res chain seq x y z
N GLY A 1 -17.25 -8.25 12.39
CA GLY A 1 -17.49 -7.40 11.20
C GLY A 1 -16.23 -7.29 10.37
N TYR A 2 -16.31 -6.76 9.14
CA TYR A 2 -15.18 -6.56 8.20
C TYR A 2 -14.44 -7.84 7.79
N GLN A 3 -15.13 -8.98 7.73
CA GLN A 3 -14.57 -10.20 7.15
C GLN A 3 -14.60 -10.13 5.63
N GLN A 4 -13.42 -10.20 5.02
CA GLN A 4 -13.30 -10.46 3.59
C GLN A 4 -13.75 -11.89 3.29
N THR A 5 -14.60 -12.06 2.28
CA THR A 5 -15.10 -13.37 1.80
C THR A 5 -14.46 -13.77 0.48
N VAL A 6 -13.62 -12.92 -0.09
CA VAL A 6 -12.90 -13.21 -1.33
C VAL A 6 -11.81 -14.26 -1.08
N GLY A 7 -11.73 -15.23 -1.99
CA GLY A 7 -10.59 -16.13 -2.11
C GLY A 7 -9.38 -15.41 -2.71
N GLU A 8 -8.28 -16.16 -2.88
CA GLU A 8 -7.00 -15.62 -3.35
C GLU A 8 -7.10 -14.89 -4.71
N VAL A 9 -7.81 -15.47 -5.68
CA VAL A 9 -7.92 -14.92 -7.05
C VAL A 9 -8.56 -13.53 -7.06
N LEU A 10 -9.58 -13.32 -6.22
CA LEU A 10 -10.35 -12.08 -6.19
C LEU A 10 -9.79 -11.04 -5.22
N GLN A 11 -8.78 -11.40 -4.42
CA GLN A 11 -8.28 -10.53 -3.38
C GLN A 11 -7.65 -9.25 -3.95
N VAL A 12 -6.92 -9.34 -5.06
CA VAL A 12 -6.33 -8.16 -5.71
C VAL A 12 -7.40 -7.17 -6.19
N PHE A 13 -8.49 -7.67 -6.78
CA PHE A 13 -9.59 -6.84 -7.26
C PHE A 13 -10.36 -6.21 -6.12
N PHE A 14 -10.59 -6.95 -5.03
CA PHE A 14 -11.19 -6.42 -3.80
C PHE A 14 -10.37 -5.25 -3.22
N ILE A 15 -9.04 -5.42 -3.14
CA ILE A 15 -8.14 -4.37 -2.68
C ILE A 15 -8.22 -3.13 -3.57
N ARG A 16 -8.07 -3.30 -4.89
CA ARG A 16 -8.09 -2.19 -5.84
C ARG A 16 -9.42 -1.45 -5.84
N ALA A 17 -10.54 -2.18 -5.87
CA ALA A 17 -11.88 -1.58 -5.88
C ALA A 17 -12.10 -0.67 -4.66
N LEU A 18 -11.71 -1.13 -3.46
CA LEU A 18 -11.82 -0.29 -2.26
C LEU A 18 -10.84 0.87 -2.29
N ALA A 19 -9.58 0.65 -2.67
CA ALA A 19 -8.57 1.70 -2.66
C ALA A 19 -8.86 2.81 -3.70
N GLU A 20 -9.28 2.44 -4.90
CA GLU A 20 -9.70 3.35 -5.97
C GLU A 20 -11.03 4.05 -5.63
N GLY A 21 -11.92 3.39 -4.91
CA GLY A 21 -13.12 3.97 -4.33
C GLY A 21 -12.88 4.91 -3.14
N ASN A 22 -11.62 5.27 -2.85
CA ASN A 22 -11.22 6.08 -1.69
C ASN A 22 -11.66 5.46 -0.34
N ARG A 23 -11.71 4.13 -0.27
CA ARG A 23 -12.11 3.34 0.91
C ARG A 23 -10.95 2.61 1.58
N SER A 24 -9.77 3.24 1.63
CA SER A 24 -8.65 2.74 2.42
C SER A 24 -9.02 2.61 3.91
N ASP A 25 -9.99 3.38 4.42
CA ASP A 25 -10.57 3.21 5.76
C ASP A 25 -11.13 1.79 5.99
N VAL A 26 -11.79 1.21 4.99
CA VAL A 26 -12.32 -0.16 5.04
C VAL A 26 -11.17 -1.16 5.00
N LEU A 27 -10.19 -0.94 4.13
CA LEU A 27 -9.01 -1.82 4.04
C LEU A 27 -8.23 -1.87 5.35
N HIS A 28 -8.08 -0.73 6.03
CA HIS A 28 -7.54 -0.71 7.40
C HIS A 28 -8.35 -1.59 8.34
N ARG A 29 -9.69 -1.48 8.34
CA ARG A 29 -10.55 -2.30 9.21
C ARG A 29 -10.51 -3.79 8.87
N VAL A 30 -10.40 -4.15 7.59
CA VAL A 30 -10.32 -5.55 7.15
C VAL A 30 -8.99 -6.17 7.57
N TYR A 31 -7.88 -5.46 7.34
CA TYR A 31 -6.54 -6.02 7.52
C TYR A 31 -5.93 -5.78 8.90
N ASN A 32 -6.52 -4.93 9.74
CA ASN A 32 -6.17 -4.78 11.15
C ASN A 32 -6.94 -5.76 12.06
N ARG A 33 -7.56 -6.80 11.49
CA ARG A 33 -8.22 -7.84 12.25
C ARG A 33 -7.21 -8.86 12.77
N GLU A 34 -7.50 -9.37 13.95
CA GLU A 34 -6.69 -10.40 14.62
C GLU A 34 -7.45 -11.70 14.90
N ASN A 35 -8.77 -11.71 14.66
CA ASN A 35 -9.57 -12.94 14.76
C ASN A 35 -9.33 -13.84 13.55
N ARG A 36 -9.71 -15.12 13.67
CA ARG A 36 -9.54 -16.15 12.63
C ARG A 36 -9.94 -15.65 11.22
N GLY A 37 -9.19 -16.08 10.22
CA GLY A 37 -9.37 -15.67 8.82
C GLY A 37 -8.80 -14.28 8.50
N SER A 38 -7.71 -13.88 9.16
CA SER A 38 -7.04 -12.59 8.97
C SER A 38 -5.52 -12.74 9.05
N TYR A 39 -4.78 -11.75 8.52
CA TYR A 39 -3.32 -11.71 8.68
C TYR A 39 -2.90 -11.54 10.14
N GLY A 40 -3.63 -10.74 10.94
CA GLY A 40 -3.31 -10.58 12.36
C GLY A 40 -3.43 -11.90 13.12
N TYR A 41 -4.41 -12.74 12.78
CA TYR A 41 -4.48 -14.10 13.32
C TYR A 41 -3.24 -14.92 12.96
N MET A 42 -2.80 -14.90 11.69
CA MET A 42 -1.61 -15.64 11.25
C MET A 42 -0.36 -15.20 12.02
N VAL A 43 -0.17 -13.89 12.19
CA VAL A 43 0.93 -13.32 12.99
C VAL A 43 0.83 -13.77 14.45
N ASN A 44 -0.36 -13.68 15.07
CA ASN A 44 -0.59 -14.10 16.46
C ASN A 44 -0.40 -15.60 16.69
N GLN A 45 -0.53 -16.44 15.64
CA GLN A 45 -0.23 -17.87 15.68
C GLN A 45 1.24 -18.19 15.38
N GLY A 46 2.09 -17.18 15.15
CA GLY A 46 3.52 -17.38 14.89
C GLY A 46 3.84 -17.83 13.46
N PHE A 47 2.94 -17.63 12.50
CA PHE A 47 3.24 -17.97 11.10
C PHE A 47 4.29 -17.00 10.54
N THR A 48 5.35 -17.55 9.92
CA THR A 48 6.44 -16.78 9.30
C THR A 48 6.31 -16.65 7.78
N SER A 49 5.33 -17.33 7.20
CA SER A 49 4.94 -17.28 5.79
C SER A 49 3.42 -17.28 5.67
N LEU A 50 2.92 -16.88 4.50
CA LEU A 50 1.50 -16.92 4.21
C LEU A 50 1.06 -18.37 3.95
N PRO A 51 -0.06 -18.84 4.49
CA PRO A 51 -0.57 -20.17 4.18
C PRO A 51 -1.43 -20.16 2.91
N GLU A 52 -1.78 -21.35 2.41
CA GLU A 52 -2.59 -21.56 1.21
C GLU A 52 -4.02 -20.99 1.30
N SER A 53 -4.59 -20.94 2.50
CA SER A 53 -5.92 -20.37 2.72
C SER A 53 -6.02 -19.63 4.05
N TRP A 54 -7.05 -18.79 4.19
CA TRP A 54 -7.31 -18.02 5.41
C TRP A 54 -7.51 -18.87 6.67
N ASP A 55 -7.94 -20.12 6.49
CA ASP A 55 -8.26 -21.08 7.56
C ASP A 55 -7.21 -22.17 7.75
N ALA A 56 -6.15 -22.17 6.92
CA ALA A 56 -5.09 -23.16 6.96
C ALA A 56 -4.27 -23.09 8.25
N ARG A 57 -3.85 -24.26 8.73
CA ARG A 57 -3.11 -24.43 9.99
C ARG A 57 -2.15 -25.61 9.89
N PRO A 58 -1.10 -25.64 10.72
CA PRO A 58 -0.27 -26.84 10.85
C PRO A 58 -1.14 -28.08 11.15
N GLY A 59 -0.86 -29.18 10.44
CA GLY A 59 -1.56 -30.46 10.63
C GLY A 59 -2.88 -30.62 9.85
N THR A 60 -3.36 -29.60 9.13
CA THR A 60 -4.60 -29.72 8.33
C THR A 60 -4.36 -30.15 6.88
N GLY A 61 -3.11 -30.49 6.51
CA GLY A 61 -2.72 -30.85 5.13
C GLY A 61 -2.58 -29.68 4.15
N ASN A 62 -2.84 -28.44 4.58
CA ASN A 62 -2.66 -27.25 3.75
C ASN A 62 -1.17 -26.84 3.70
N SER A 63 -0.74 -26.24 2.59
CA SER A 63 0.57 -25.59 2.56
C SER A 63 0.59 -24.39 3.50
N MET A 64 1.68 -24.26 4.27
CA MET A 64 1.92 -23.11 5.17
C MET A 64 2.83 -22.05 4.53
N ASN A 65 3.15 -22.20 3.23
CA ASN A 65 4.00 -21.27 2.48
C ASN A 65 3.47 -21.11 1.05
N HIS A 66 2.58 -20.13 0.86
CA HIS A 66 1.85 -19.85 -0.36
C HIS A 66 1.68 -18.33 -0.53
N PHE A 67 2.28 -17.75 -1.57
CA PHE A 67 2.36 -16.29 -1.72
C PHE A 67 1.06 -15.62 -2.21
N MET A 68 0.04 -16.40 -2.59
CA MET A 68 -1.17 -15.88 -3.25
C MET A 68 -2.01 -14.99 -2.32
N LEU A 69 -1.95 -15.20 -1.00
CA LEU A 69 -2.50 -14.25 -0.03
C LEU A 69 -1.62 -12.99 0.12
N GLY A 70 -0.62 -12.77 -0.73
CA GLY A 70 0.35 -11.67 -0.64
C GLY A 70 -0.13 -10.36 -1.27
N HIS A 71 -1.32 -10.34 -1.88
CA HIS A 71 -1.84 -9.17 -2.59
C HIS A 71 -1.94 -7.90 -1.74
N LEU A 72 -2.01 -8.04 -0.40
CA LEU A 72 -1.95 -6.91 0.53
C LEU A 72 -0.69 -6.04 0.34
N MET A 73 0.43 -6.59 -0.14
CA MET A 73 1.62 -5.78 -0.42
C MET A 73 1.36 -4.71 -1.48
N GLU A 74 0.51 -4.99 -2.47
CA GLU A 74 0.15 -3.99 -3.48
C GLU A 74 -0.46 -2.76 -2.82
N TRP A 75 -1.39 -2.96 -1.87
CA TRP A 75 -2.00 -1.84 -1.16
C TRP A 75 -0.98 -0.98 -0.41
N HIS A 76 -0.02 -1.63 0.27
CA HIS A 76 1.04 -0.94 1.02
C HIS A 76 1.87 -0.02 0.12
N TYR A 77 2.30 -0.50 -1.05
CA TYR A 77 3.12 0.29 -1.98
C TYR A 77 2.28 1.26 -2.81
N ALA A 78 1.25 0.75 -3.48
CA ALA A 78 0.49 1.48 -4.48
C ALA A 78 -0.41 2.55 -3.86
N TYR A 79 -0.98 2.33 -2.68
CA TYR A 79 -2.00 3.24 -2.13
C TYR A 79 -1.60 3.85 -0.80
N LEU A 80 -1.04 3.09 0.14
CA LEU A 80 -0.62 3.64 1.44
C LEU A 80 0.63 4.50 1.29
N ALA A 81 1.68 3.99 0.65
CA ALA A 81 2.82 4.80 0.24
C ALA A 81 2.53 5.65 -1.01
N GLY A 82 1.58 5.20 -1.83
CA GLY A 82 1.09 5.97 -2.98
C GLY A 82 1.92 5.83 -4.25
N ILE A 83 2.84 4.87 -4.34
CA ILE A 83 3.76 4.70 -5.47
C ILE A 83 3.09 3.89 -6.58
N ARG A 84 2.66 4.55 -7.65
CA ARG A 84 2.01 3.89 -8.80
C ARG A 84 2.67 4.30 -10.10
N GLN A 85 2.71 3.39 -11.06
CA GLN A 85 3.05 3.73 -12.43
C GLN A 85 1.84 4.39 -13.09
N GLN A 86 2.04 5.49 -13.83
CA GLN A 86 0.93 6.13 -14.54
C GLN A 86 0.43 5.24 -15.69
N PRO A 87 -0.88 5.24 -15.99
CA PRO A 87 -1.43 4.53 -17.15
C PRO A 87 -0.68 4.87 -18.45
N GLY A 88 -0.40 3.85 -19.28
CA GLY A 88 0.34 4.02 -20.53
C GLY A 88 1.85 4.22 -20.37
N SER A 89 2.37 4.34 -19.14
CA SER A 89 3.82 4.35 -18.90
C SER A 89 4.40 2.94 -18.95
N VAL A 90 5.68 2.82 -19.27
CA VAL A 90 6.47 1.57 -19.22
C VAL A 90 7.72 1.79 -18.37
N GLY A 91 8.14 0.75 -17.63
CA GLY A 91 9.39 0.78 -16.87
C GLY A 91 9.47 1.86 -15.78
N TRP A 92 8.32 2.30 -15.25
CA TRP A 92 8.24 3.35 -14.22
C TRP A 92 8.82 4.70 -14.67
N LYS A 93 8.75 5.01 -15.98
CA LYS A 93 9.19 6.31 -16.51
C LYS A 93 8.27 7.47 -16.14
N LYS A 94 6.99 7.19 -15.89
CA LYS A 94 6.02 8.14 -15.35
C LYS A 94 5.39 7.56 -14.10
N VAL A 95 5.54 8.28 -12.99
CA VAL A 95 5.16 7.81 -11.65
C VAL A 95 4.15 8.77 -11.04
N LEU A 96 3.17 8.20 -10.36
CA LEU A 96 2.23 8.89 -9.49
C LEU A 96 2.61 8.61 -8.04
N ILE A 97 2.70 9.66 -7.22
CA ILE A 97 2.90 9.60 -5.78
C ILE A 97 1.65 10.15 -5.08
N ALA A 98 0.70 9.27 -4.79
CA ALA A 98 -0.60 9.65 -4.27
C ALA A 98 -0.98 8.78 -3.06
N PRO A 99 -0.44 9.10 -1.86
CA PRO A 99 -0.68 8.35 -0.64
C PRO A 99 -2.13 8.49 -0.15
N THR A 100 -2.64 7.40 0.43
CA THR A 100 -3.93 7.32 1.13
C THR A 100 -3.67 6.86 2.57
N PRO A 101 -3.32 7.78 3.48
CA PRO A 101 -2.81 7.43 4.81
C PRO A 101 -3.79 6.68 5.72
N GLY A 102 -5.10 6.84 5.47
CA GLY A 102 -6.14 6.34 6.36
C GLY A 102 -5.91 6.83 7.79
N SER A 103 -5.88 5.92 8.75
CA SER A 103 -5.64 6.22 10.17
C SER A 103 -4.17 6.13 10.60
N LEU A 104 -3.24 5.79 9.71
CA LEU A 104 -1.84 5.61 10.08
C LEU A 104 -1.10 6.94 10.21
N GLU A 105 -0.24 7.08 11.20
CA GLU A 105 0.47 8.35 11.46
C GLU A 105 1.70 8.56 10.57
N ARG A 106 2.29 7.48 10.04
CA ARG A 106 3.51 7.56 9.24
C ARG A 106 3.67 6.37 8.30
N THR A 107 4.49 6.56 7.26
CA THR A 107 5.01 5.47 6.42
C THR A 107 6.46 5.70 6.01
N LEU A 108 7.12 4.60 5.61
CA LEU A 108 8.34 4.60 4.83
C LEU A 108 8.27 3.43 3.84
N ALA A 109 8.37 3.72 2.55
CA ALA A 109 8.47 2.73 1.50
C ALA A 109 9.64 3.03 0.57
N VAL A 110 10.32 1.97 0.14
CA VAL A 110 11.39 2.03 -0.86
C VAL A 110 11.03 1.08 -1.98
N PHE A 111 10.74 1.64 -3.15
CA PHE A 111 10.48 0.88 -4.36
C PHE A 111 11.72 0.93 -5.28
N ARG A 112 12.21 -0.23 -5.71
CA ARG A 112 13.35 -0.33 -6.64
C ARG A 112 12.82 -0.41 -8.06
N SER A 113 12.86 0.70 -8.79
CA SER A 113 12.49 0.76 -10.20
C SER A 113 13.72 0.52 -11.11
N PRO A 114 13.53 0.26 -12.41
CA PRO A 114 14.65 0.14 -13.34
C PRO A 114 15.55 1.38 -13.42
N SER A 115 15.00 2.58 -13.15
CA SER A 115 15.76 3.84 -13.18
C SER A 115 16.40 4.18 -11.83
N GLY A 116 16.13 3.43 -10.77
CA GLY A 116 16.67 3.65 -9.43
C GLY A 116 15.62 3.55 -8.33
N ARG A 117 15.98 3.97 -7.11
CA ARG A 117 15.07 3.91 -5.96
C ARG A 117 14.10 5.07 -5.97
N ILE A 118 12.81 4.75 -5.84
CA ILE A 118 11.75 5.69 -5.47
C ILE A 118 11.51 5.51 -3.97
N VAL A 119 11.72 6.56 -3.18
CA VAL A 119 11.52 6.50 -1.73
C VAL A 119 10.39 7.44 -1.37
N VAL A 120 9.41 6.96 -0.62
CA VAL A 120 8.34 7.79 -0.06
C VAL A 120 8.34 7.63 1.44
N SER A 121 8.41 8.74 2.17
CA SER A 121 8.12 8.78 3.59
C SER A 121 7.16 9.90 3.87
N TRP A 122 6.11 9.64 4.62
CA TRP A 122 5.21 10.69 5.07
C TRP A 122 4.89 10.54 6.55
N LYS A 123 4.46 11.65 7.15
CA LYS A 123 3.87 11.72 8.48
C LYS A 123 2.58 12.54 8.37
N GLN A 124 1.53 12.10 9.04
CA GLN A 124 0.31 12.88 9.22
C GLN A 124 0.08 13.13 10.71
N ALA A 125 -0.18 14.40 11.04
CA ALA A 125 -0.65 14.85 12.33
C ALA A 125 -2.02 15.53 12.14
N LYS A 126 -2.73 15.82 13.24
CA LYS A 126 -4.14 16.28 13.25
C LYS A 126 -4.48 17.34 12.19
N SER A 127 -3.58 18.26 11.86
CA SER A 127 -3.82 19.34 10.89
C SER A 127 -2.88 19.35 9.70
N MET A 128 -1.82 18.53 9.68
CA MET A 128 -0.74 18.65 8.69
C MET A 128 -0.25 17.30 8.21
N PHE A 129 -0.12 17.19 6.90
CA PHE A 129 0.59 16.12 6.21
C PHE A 129 1.95 16.62 5.73
N THR A 130 3.01 15.85 5.97
CA THR A 130 4.36 16.13 5.45
C THR A 130 4.89 14.89 4.75
N MET A 131 5.32 15.05 3.50
CA MET A 131 5.84 13.97 2.67
C MET A 131 7.20 14.34 2.09
N LYS A 132 8.14 13.40 2.16
CA LYS A 132 9.43 13.44 1.49
C LYS A 132 9.46 12.34 0.43
N VAL A 133 9.85 12.71 -0.78
CA VAL A 133 9.92 11.79 -1.92
C VAL A 133 11.29 11.88 -2.57
N VAL A 134 11.90 10.73 -2.88
CA VAL A 134 13.11 10.66 -3.70
C VAL A 134 12.74 10.10 -5.07
N ILE A 135 13.02 10.86 -6.12
CA ILE A 135 12.77 10.47 -7.52
C ILE A 135 14.12 10.28 -8.22
N PRO A 136 14.37 9.14 -8.88
CA PRO A 136 15.61 8.94 -9.64
C PRO A 136 15.63 9.81 -10.92
N ASN A 137 16.81 10.00 -11.49
CA ASN A 137 16.96 10.69 -12.78
C ASN A 137 16.21 9.96 -13.91
N GLY A 138 15.67 10.73 -14.86
CA GLY A 138 14.96 10.18 -16.02
C GLY A 138 13.61 9.54 -15.70
N VAL A 139 12.99 9.92 -14.57
CA VAL A 139 11.61 9.59 -14.19
C VAL A 139 10.81 10.88 -14.04
N GLU A 140 9.70 10.98 -14.77
CA GLU A 140 8.67 12.00 -14.56
C GLU A 140 7.80 11.57 -13.39
N ALA A 141 7.56 12.46 -12.43
CA ALA A 141 6.74 12.12 -11.28
C ALA A 141 5.78 13.25 -10.90
N THR A 142 4.56 12.88 -10.59
CA THR A 142 3.50 13.78 -10.10
C THR A 142 3.05 13.30 -8.74
N ALA A 143 2.96 14.21 -7.76
CA ALA A 143 2.37 13.94 -6.46
C ALA A 143 0.94 14.47 -6.39
N ILE A 144 0.05 13.72 -5.72
CA ILE A 144 -1.27 14.17 -5.29
C ILE A 144 -1.32 14.02 -3.77
N LEU A 145 -1.38 15.15 -3.05
CA LEU A 145 -1.45 15.16 -1.59
C LEU A 145 -2.86 14.77 -1.11
N PRO A 146 -3.04 14.38 0.17
CA PRO A 146 -4.35 13.99 0.70
C PRO A 146 -5.44 15.07 0.56
N ASN A 147 -5.07 16.35 0.50
CA ASN A 147 -6.00 17.45 0.23
C ASN A 147 -6.37 17.61 -1.27
N GLY A 148 -5.83 16.76 -2.16
CA GLY A 148 -6.03 16.80 -3.61
C GLY A 148 -5.10 17.74 -4.37
N GLU A 149 -4.20 18.45 -3.66
CA GLU A 149 -3.22 19.32 -4.30
C GLU A 149 -2.24 18.49 -5.16
N GLN A 150 -2.04 18.94 -6.39
CA GLN A 150 -1.11 18.30 -7.33
C GLN A 150 0.20 19.07 -7.46
N ARG A 151 1.31 18.35 -7.51
CA ARG A 151 2.67 18.90 -7.66
C ARG A 151 3.52 18.02 -8.56
N GLU A 152 4.20 18.62 -9.53
CA GLU A 152 5.28 17.94 -10.24
C GLU A 152 6.50 17.80 -9.33
N LEU A 153 7.18 16.66 -9.42
CA LEU A 153 8.39 16.36 -8.65
C LEU A 153 9.61 16.42 -9.56
N LYS A 154 10.71 16.95 -9.02
CA LYS A 154 12.00 16.99 -9.70
C LYS A 154 12.81 15.74 -9.34
N PRO A 155 13.77 15.31 -10.18
CA PRO A 155 14.77 14.33 -9.75
C PRO A 155 15.47 14.76 -8.46
N GLY A 156 15.79 13.80 -7.60
CA GLY A 156 16.35 14.05 -6.27
C GLY A 156 15.28 14.10 -5.18
N VAL A 157 15.55 14.87 -4.13
CA VAL A 157 14.73 14.93 -2.91
C VAL A 157 13.69 16.05 -3.03
N ASN A 158 12.43 15.71 -2.86
CA ASN A 158 11.30 16.63 -2.82
C ASN A 158 10.67 16.59 -1.41
N THR A 159 10.30 17.75 -0.87
CA THR A 159 9.56 17.85 0.40
C THR A 159 8.28 18.63 0.16
N LEU A 160 7.16 18.06 0.57
CA LEU A 160 5.82 18.58 0.36
C LEU A 160 5.08 18.64 1.70
N ARG A 161 4.23 19.65 1.86
CA ARG A 161 3.35 19.81 3.02
C ARG A 161 1.97 20.22 2.54
N SER A 162 0.94 19.70 3.20
CA SER A 162 -0.44 20.13 3.01
C SER A 162 -1.18 20.15 4.34
N SER A 163 -2.21 20.99 4.44
CA SER A 163 -3.23 20.81 5.46
C SER A 163 -4.00 19.51 5.20
N MET A 164 -4.53 18.90 6.25
CA MET A 164 -5.50 17.82 6.10
C MET A 164 -6.86 18.40 5.72
N LYS A 165 -7.66 17.63 4.96
CA LYS A 165 -9.07 17.93 4.69
C LYS A 165 -9.95 17.61 5.89
#